data_AF-A0A428TW29-F1
#
_entry.id   AF-A0A428TW29-F1
#
_cell.length_a   1.000
_cell.length_b   1.000
_cell.length_c   1.000
_cell.angle_alpha   90.00
_cell.angle_beta   90.00
_cell.angle_gamma   90.00
#
_symmetry.space_group_name_H-M   'P 1'
#
loop_
_entity.id
_entity.type
_entity.pdbx_description
1 polymer ?
#
loop_
_entity_poly.entity_id
_entity_poly.type
_entity_poly.pdbx_seq_one_letter_code
_entity_poly.pdbx_strand_id
1 'polypeptide(L)'
;MTLRLSTRISIRWAEDAPSEPTDTVVLSVGDYFMDLRITKADQSIDWAFAGTREILSRDPLHCRWNHIIDSRLSFNPDEGKFQPLPNGDDLETGSMPCAEKGNKVTPYEEVWRELQPNHGMNRGWILQGRLGGDDVFLGQYGGIYLAMRQNKEGVFSVLKEELTNVQGRLQWKRTYQSGDLKLPSLSSMSVISPPEEETWRVGDKAVFDGMVYHVRALETRGQKDVVKIRPSRL
;
A
#
# COMPACT_ATOMS: atom_id res chain seq x y z
N MET A 1 -0.45 -4.23 -15.33
CA MET A 1 -0.03 -3.45 -14.15
C MET A 1 -1.03 -3.70 -13.04
N THR A 2 -0.67 -3.51 -11.76
CA THR A 2 -1.52 -3.91 -10.63
C THR A 2 -2.23 -2.72 -10.00
N LEU A 3 -3.54 -2.85 -9.76
CA LEU A 3 -4.29 -1.99 -8.87
C LEU A 3 -5.01 -2.88 -7.87
N ARG A 4 -4.55 -2.91 -6.63
CA ARG A 4 -5.03 -3.84 -5.62
C ARG A 4 -5.04 -3.22 -4.23
N LEU A 5 -6.11 -3.47 -3.50
CA LEU A 5 -6.21 -3.21 -2.08
C LEU A 5 -6.41 -4.57 -1.40
N SER A 6 -5.59 -4.92 -0.44
CA SER A 6 -5.63 -6.22 0.21
C SER A 6 -5.57 -6.11 1.72
N THR A 7 -6.14 -7.11 2.40
CA THR A 7 -5.96 -7.34 3.83
C THR A 7 -5.46 -8.75 4.06
N ARG A 8 -4.66 -8.94 5.12
CA ARG A 8 -4.18 -10.26 5.50
C ARG A 8 -5.24 -10.94 6.38
N ILE A 9 -5.60 -12.15 6.01
CA ILE A 9 -6.56 -13.01 6.71
C ILE A 9 -5.86 -13.81 7.81
N SER A 10 -4.64 -14.26 7.53
CA SER A 10 -3.81 -14.98 8.49
C SER A 10 -2.35 -14.98 8.06
N ILE A 11 -1.47 -15.09 9.05
CA ILE A 11 -0.08 -15.48 8.93
C ILE A 11 0.17 -16.78 9.71
N ARG A 12 0.96 -17.67 9.15
CA ARG A 12 1.50 -18.87 9.80
C ARG A 12 3.01 -18.86 9.72
N TRP A 13 3.68 -19.07 10.84
CA TRP A 13 5.14 -19.21 10.90
C TRP A 13 5.51 -20.68 11.05
N ALA A 14 6.19 -21.26 10.06
CA ALA A 14 6.52 -22.69 10.02
C ALA A 14 5.29 -23.57 10.34
N GLU A 15 5.38 -24.37 11.42
CA GLU A 15 4.35 -25.32 11.86
C GLU A 15 3.41 -24.75 12.93
N ASP A 16 3.51 -23.45 13.25
CA ASP A 16 2.61 -22.82 14.22
C ASP A 16 1.16 -22.82 13.70
N ALA A 17 0.18 -22.62 14.57
CA ALA A 17 -1.20 -22.41 14.11
C ALA A 17 -1.31 -21.06 13.37
N PRO A 18 -2.11 -20.97 12.30
CA PRO A 18 -2.36 -19.68 11.64
C PRO A 18 -3.05 -18.71 12.60
N SER A 19 -2.63 -17.45 12.57
CA SER A 19 -3.19 -16.37 13.40
C SER A 19 -3.24 -15.07 12.61
N GLU A 20 -3.97 -14.05 13.10
CA GLU A 20 -3.92 -12.70 12.52
C GLU A 20 -3.87 -11.65 13.61
N PRO A 21 -2.66 -11.36 14.15
CA PRO A 21 -2.50 -10.43 15.26
C PRO A 21 -2.63 -8.96 14.83
N THR A 22 -2.76 -8.68 13.53
CA THR A 22 -2.76 -7.31 13.00
C THR A 22 -4.01 -6.97 12.19
N ASP A 23 -4.33 -5.68 12.14
CA ASP A 23 -5.16 -5.09 11.11
C ASP A 23 -4.23 -4.64 9.97
N THR A 24 -3.99 -5.54 9.02
CA THR A 24 -3.09 -5.31 7.89
C THR A 24 -3.85 -4.76 6.68
N VAL A 25 -3.31 -3.71 6.06
CA VAL A 25 -3.76 -3.18 4.77
C VAL A 25 -2.56 -2.98 3.84
N VAL A 26 -2.68 -3.51 2.62
CA VAL A 26 -1.68 -3.33 1.57
C VAL A 26 -2.33 -2.67 0.37
N LEU A 27 -1.76 -1.56 -0.06
CA LEU A 27 -2.16 -0.82 -1.25
C LEU A 27 -1.08 -0.98 -2.31
N SER A 28 -1.43 -1.56 -3.46
CA SER A 28 -0.53 -1.76 -4.60
C SER A 28 -1.06 -1.04 -5.84
N VAL A 29 -0.25 -0.17 -6.43
CA VAL A 29 -0.56 0.59 -7.65
C VAL A 29 0.64 0.54 -8.58
N GLY A 30 0.46 0.06 -9.81
CA GLY A 30 1.54 -0.19 -10.75
C GLY A 30 2.59 -1.14 -10.16
N ASP A 31 3.82 -0.64 -10.08
CA ASP A 31 4.98 -1.32 -9.46
C ASP A 31 5.32 -0.74 -8.08
N TYR A 32 4.42 0.00 -7.45
CA TYR A 32 4.61 0.58 -6.12
C TYR A 32 3.62 -0.01 -5.13
N PHE A 33 4.00 0.00 -3.86
CA PHE A 33 3.15 -0.47 -2.78
C PHE A 33 3.35 0.32 -1.48
N MET A 34 2.34 0.23 -0.61
CA MET A 34 2.37 0.68 0.79
C MET A 34 1.73 -0.41 1.65
N ASP A 35 2.44 -0.88 2.68
CA ASP A 35 2.00 -1.91 3.64
C ASP A 35 1.93 -1.27 5.03
N LEU A 36 0.78 -1.41 5.69
CA LEU A 36 0.57 -0.99 7.07
C LEU A 36 -0.04 -2.13 7.87
N ARG A 37 0.65 -2.53 8.93
CA ARG A 37 0.24 -3.55 9.89
C ARG A 37 0.12 -2.94 11.28
N ILE A 38 -1.10 -2.90 11.81
CA ILE A 38 -1.39 -2.35 13.14
C ILE A 38 -1.67 -3.50 14.09
N THR A 39 -0.95 -3.61 15.19
CA THR A 39 -1.17 -4.64 16.21
C THR A 39 -2.57 -4.51 16.81
N LYS A 40 -3.38 -5.57 16.79
CA LYS A 40 -4.75 -5.53 17.33
C LYS A 40 -4.78 -5.30 18.84
N ALA A 41 -3.81 -5.87 19.56
CA ALA A 41 -3.78 -5.87 21.02
C ALA A 41 -3.59 -4.47 21.62
N ASP A 42 -2.75 -3.64 21.02
CA ASP A 42 -2.34 -2.34 21.58
C ASP A 42 -2.36 -1.18 20.59
N GLN A 43 -2.72 -1.44 19.32
CA GLN A 43 -2.76 -0.46 18.24
C GLN A 43 -1.38 0.16 17.90
N SER A 44 -0.28 -0.48 18.32
CA SER A 44 1.06 -0.11 17.88
C SER A 44 1.29 -0.44 16.40
N ILE A 45 2.30 0.19 15.79
CA ILE A 45 2.77 -0.24 14.46
C ILE A 45 3.53 -1.55 14.67
N ASP A 46 3.03 -2.65 14.10
CA ASP A 46 3.80 -3.89 13.99
C ASP A 46 4.88 -3.71 12.92
N TRP A 47 4.45 -3.31 11.72
CA TRP A 47 5.33 -2.98 10.60
C TRP A 47 4.61 -2.04 9.63
N ALA A 48 5.32 -1.01 9.15
CA ALA A 48 4.83 -0.16 8.09
C ALA A 48 5.99 0.19 7.14
N PHE A 49 5.76 0.03 5.84
CA PHE A 49 6.79 0.23 4.83
C PHE A 49 6.18 0.51 3.46
N ALA A 50 6.96 1.14 2.59
CA ALA A 50 6.56 1.45 1.24
C ALA A 50 7.76 1.39 0.29
N GLY A 51 7.48 1.11 -0.97
CA GLY A 51 8.53 0.96 -1.96
C GLY A 51 8.03 0.44 -3.30
N THR A 52 8.88 -0.34 -3.96
CA THR A 52 8.60 -0.89 -5.29
C THR A 52 8.49 -2.40 -5.27
N ARG A 53 7.59 -2.95 -6.08
CA ARG A 53 7.42 -4.38 -6.30
C ARG A 53 7.95 -4.77 -7.68
N GLU A 54 8.83 -5.76 -7.70
CA GLU A 54 9.38 -6.40 -8.90
C GLU A 54 8.73 -7.78 -9.09
N ILE A 55 8.40 -8.15 -10.33
CA ILE A 55 7.91 -9.50 -10.68
C ILE A 55 9.08 -10.32 -11.20
N LEU A 56 9.55 -11.28 -10.40
CA LEU A 56 10.67 -12.17 -10.72
C LEU A 56 10.24 -13.35 -11.62
N SER A 57 9.01 -13.84 -11.43
CA SER A 57 8.38 -14.85 -12.28
C SER A 57 6.87 -14.62 -12.31
N ARG A 58 6.20 -15.02 -13.40
CA ARG A 58 4.74 -14.96 -13.55
C ARG A 58 4.04 -16.29 -13.35
N ASP A 59 4.77 -17.40 -13.46
CA ASP A 59 4.22 -18.75 -13.31
C ASP A 59 5.24 -19.69 -12.62
N PRO A 60 5.09 -19.97 -11.31
CA PRO A 60 4.16 -19.30 -10.39
C PRO A 60 4.54 -17.81 -10.22
N LEU A 61 3.57 -16.99 -9.80
CA LEU A 61 3.84 -15.58 -9.52
C LEU A 61 4.82 -15.47 -8.36
N HIS A 62 5.98 -14.86 -8.62
CA HIS A 62 7.04 -14.63 -7.64
C HIS A 62 7.38 -13.15 -7.66
N CYS A 63 7.23 -12.48 -6.52
CA CYS A 63 7.44 -11.05 -6.37
C CYS A 63 8.59 -10.78 -5.40
N ARG A 64 9.25 -9.64 -5.61
CA ARG A 64 10.21 -9.04 -4.68
C ARG A 64 9.75 -7.63 -4.31
N TRP A 65 9.82 -7.26 -3.04
CA TRP A 65 9.49 -5.92 -2.56
C TRP A 65 10.75 -5.22 -2.07
N ASN A 66 11.10 -4.12 -2.73
CA ASN A 66 12.25 -3.30 -2.37
C ASN A 66 11.77 -2.10 -1.54
N HIS A 67 12.22 -2.03 -0.29
CA HIS A 67 11.74 -1.02 0.66
C HIS A 67 12.50 0.29 0.45
N ILE A 68 11.76 1.40 0.41
CA ILE A 68 12.32 2.75 0.35
C ILE A 68 12.20 3.40 1.73
N ILE A 69 11.09 3.16 2.43
CA ILE A 69 10.92 3.51 3.84
C ILE A 69 10.46 2.26 4.61
N ASP A 70 10.92 2.10 5.84
CA ASP A 70 10.62 0.92 6.67
C ASP A 70 10.67 1.25 8.17
N SER A 71 9.56 1.03 8.89
CA SER A 71 9.45 1.34 10.33
C SER A 71 10.34 0.49 11.25
N ARG A 72 10.82 -0.66 10.76
CA ARG A 72 11.76 -1.56 11.44
C ARG A 72 13.20 -1.34 10.98
N LEU A 73 13.44 -0.41 10.06
CA LEU A 73 14.75 -0.16 9.43
C LEU A 73 15.32 -1.40 8.72
N SER A 74 14.43 -2.24 8.19
CA SER A 74 14.79 -3.42 7.38
C SER A 74 14.68 -3.09 5.89
N PHE A 75 15.83 -2.96 5.21
CA PHE A 75 15.86 -2.59 3.78
C PHE A 75 16.32 -3.73 2.87
N ASN A 76 16.50 -4.93 3.43
CA ASN A 76 16.68 -6.12 2.60
C ASN A 76 15.34 -6.41 1.91
N PRO A 77 15.33 -6.71 0.60
CA PRO A 77 14.08 -7.00 -0.09
C PRO A 77 13.41 -8.26 0.44
N ASP A 78 12.09 -8.19 0.57
CA ASP A 78 11.27 -9.37 0.84
C ASP A 78 10.93 -10.09 -0.47
N GLU A 79 10.77 -11.41 -0.42
CA GLU A 79 10.39 -12.24 -1.57
C GLU A 79 9.28 -13.23 -1.21
N GLY A 80 8.31 -13.36 -2.10
CA GLY A 80 7.07 -14.08 -1.84
C GLY A 80 6.47 -14.67 -3.11
N LYS A 81 6.06 -15.93 -3.03
CA LYS A 81 5.41 -16.68 -4.11
C LYS A 81 3.93 -16.79 -3.86
N PHE A 82 3.12 -16.49 -4.87
CA PHE A 82 1.67 -16.50 -4.78
C PHE A 82 1.05 -17.69 -5.49
N GLN A 83 0.02 -18.24 -4.86
CA GLN A 83 -0.88 -19.23 -5.43
C GLN A 83 -2.33 -18.83 -5.13
N PRO A 84 -3.23 -18.82 -6.14
CA PRO A 84 -4.64 -18.56 -5.89
C PRO A 84 -5.27 -19.72 -5.12
N LEU A 85 -6.11 -19.39 -4.14
CA LEU A 85 -6.90 -20.36 -3.38
C LEU A 85 -8.31 -20.51 -3.97
N PRO A 86 -8.98 -21.67 -3.78
CA PRO A 86 -10.31 -21.92 -4.33
C PRO A 86 -11.40 -20.93 -3.90
N ASN A 87 -11.22 -20.24 -2.78
CA ASN A 87 -12.15 -19.25 -2.25
C ASN A 87 -11.94 -17.83 -2.82
N GLY A 88 -10.95 -17.64 -3.70
CA GLY A 88 -10.61 -16.35 -4.29
C GLY A 88 -9.60 -15.52 -3.50
N ASP A 89 -9.13 -16.00 -2.35
CA ASP A 89 -7.97 -15.43 -1.65
C ASP A 89 -6.66 -15.90 -2.33
N ASP A 90 -5.53 -15.29 -2.00
CA ASP A 90 -4.20 -15.76 -2.41
C ASP A 90 -3.42 -16.30 -1.21
N LEU A 91 -2.71 -17.40 -1.41
CA LEU A 91 -1.66 -17.88 -0.51
C LEU A 91 -0.32 -17.31 -0.97
N GLU A 92 0.31 -16.52 -0.12
CA GLU A 92 1.71 -16.12 -0.25
C GLU A 92 2.59 -17.01 0.61
N THR A 93 3.71 -17.46 0.06
CA THR A 93 4.73 -18.22 0.79
C THR A 93 6.10 -17.60 0.59
N GLY A 94 6.89 -17.56 1.65
CA GLY A 94 8.23 -16.97 1.62
C GLY A 94 9.04 -17.35 2.85
N SER A 95 10.11 -16.62 3.10
CA SER A 95 10.90 -16.76 4.33
C SER A 95 11.51 -15.41 4.69
N MET A 96 11.31 -14.98 5.93
CA MET A 96 11.84 -13.72 6.42
C MET A 96 12.22 -13.82 7.91
N PRO A 97 13.02 -12.88 8.45
CA PRO A 97 13.28 -12.82 9.89
C PRO A 97 11.98 -12.71 10.69
N CYS A 98 11.75 -13.65 11.62
CA CYS A 98 10.58 -13.67 12.48
C CYS A 98 10.93 -13.13 13.87
N ALA A 99 10.40 -11.96 14.23
CA ALA A 99 10.66 -11.31 15.52
C ALA A 99 10.27 -12.21 16.72
N GLU A 100 9.13 -12.89 16.64
CA GLU A 100 8.61 -13.80 17.67
C GLU A 100 9.53 -15.02 17.92
N LYS A 101 10.32 -15.39 16.91
CA LYS A 101 11.30 -16.49 16.98
C LYS A 101 12.74 -15.98 17.09
N GLY A 102 12.94 -14.75 17.57
CA GLY A 102 14.25 -14.15 17.82
C GLY A 102 14.99 -13.76 16.53
N ASN A 103 14.25 -13.24 15.55
CA ASN A 103 14.75 -12.82 14.22
C ASN A 103 15.40 -13.95 13.40
N LYS A 104 15.10 -15.21 13.70
CA LYS A 104 15.50 -16.34 12.85
C LYS A 104 14.73 -16.26 11.53
N VAL A 105 15.44 -16.49 10.42
CA VAL A 105 14.78 -16.66 9.11
C VAL A 105 13.86 -17.86 9.22
N THR A 106 12.57 -17.61 9.04
CA THR A 106 11.51 -18.59 9.27
C THR A 106 10.59 -18.60 8.05
N PRO A 107 10.19 -19.78 7.53
CA PRO A 107 9.20 -19.85 6.48
C PRO A 107 7.85 -19.33 6.97
N TYR A 108 7.16 -18.61 6.11
CA TYR A 108 5.82 -18.10 6.39
C TYR A 108 4.82 -18.51 5.31
N GLU A 109 3.56 -18.55 5.72
CA GLU A 109 2.39 -18.56 4.84
C GLU A 109 1.49 -17.40 5.22
N GLU A 110 1.16 -16.53 4.28
CA GLU A 110 0.19 -15.45 4.47
C GLU A 110 -1.00 -15.68 3.53
N VAL A 111 -2.22 -15.57 4.06
CA VAL A 111 -3.44 -15.64 3.26
C VAL A 111 -3.95 -14.22 3.07
N TRP A 112 -4.11 -13.80 1.81
CA TRP A 112 -4.45 -12.44 1.42
C TRP A 112 -5.81 -12.38 0.75
N ARG A 113 -6.65 -11.45 1.22
CA ARG A 113 -7.94 -11.15 0.60
C ARG A 113 -7.89 -9.81 -0.12
N GLU A 114 -8.35 -9.80 -1.37
CA GLU A 114 -8.60 -8.55 -2.08
C GLU A 114 -9.87 -7.86 -1.55
N LEU A 115 -9.72 -6.60 -1.18
CA LEU A 115 -10.82 -5.72 -0.78
C LEU A 115 -11.40 -5.03 -2.01
N GLN A 116 -12.73 -4.92 -2.04
CA GLN A 116 -13.40 -4.19 -3.11
C GLN A 116 -13.34 -2.69 -2.85
N PRO A 117 -13.17 -1.86 -3.90
CA PRO A 117 -13.16 -0.42 -3.76
C PRO A 117 -14.52 0.10 -3.29
N ASN A 118 -14.49 1.00 -2.32
CA ASN A 118 -15.69 1.64 -1.80
C ASN A 118 -15.99 2.95 -2.54
N HIS A 119 -17.29 3.32 -2.55
CA HIS A 119 -17.78 4.63 -2.99
C HIS A 119 -17.37 5.07 -4.41
N GLY A 120 -17.11 4.11 -5.32
CA GLY A 120 -16.72 4.41 -6.70
C GLY A 120 -15.29 4.90 -6.88
N MET A 121 -14.43 4.77 -5.86
CA MET A 121 -13.00 5.11 -5.90
C MET A 121 -12.20 4.08 -6.72
N ASN A 122 -12.44 4.07 -8.02
CA ASN A 122 -11.87 3.12 -8.97
C ASN A 122 -10.47 3.51 -9.45
N ARG A 123 -10.07 4.76 -9.26
CA ARG A 123 -8.72 5.24 -9.54
C ARG A 123 -7.88 5.09 -8.29
N GLY A 124 -6.65 4.62 -8.48
CA GLY A 124 -5.66 4.54 -7.41
C GLY A 124 -4.33 5.14 -7.85
N TRP A 125 -3.60 5.67 -6.89
CA TRP A 125 -2.33 6.34 -7.13
C TRP A 125 -1.38 6.17 -5.95
N ILE A 126 -0.09 6.27 -6.24
CA ILE A 126 0.97 6.42 -5.24
C ILE A 126 1.82 7.64 -5.63
N LEU A 127 2.03 8.52 -4.67
CA LEU A 127 2.91 9.68 -4.75
C LEU A 127 4.14 9.47 -3.87
N GLN A 128 5.29 9.95 -4.33
CA GLN A 128 6.51 9.99 -3.52
C GLN A 128 7.07 11.41 -3.49
N GLY A 129 7.34 11.94 -2.30
CA GLY A 129 7.90 13.27 -2.09
C GLY A 129 9.14 13.25 -1.22
N ARG A 130 9.81 14.39 -1.13
CA ARG A 130 10.91 14.61 -0.20
C ARG A 130 10.70 15.90 0.59
N LEU A 131 10.55 15.81 1.91
CA LEU A 131 10.26 16.94 2.79
C LEU A 131 11.38 17.14 3.80
N GLY A 132 12.18 18.21 3.65
CA GLY A 132 13.29 18.46 4.56
C GLY A 132 14.40 17.38 4.52
N GLY A 133 14.39 16.52 3.51
CA GLY A 133 15.28 15.36 3.40
C GLY A 133 14.61 14.02 3.73
N ASP A 134 13.40 14.05 4.30
CA ASP A 134 12.60 12.87 4.65
C ASP A 134 11.92 12.30 3.42
N ASP A 135 11.80 10.98 3.36
CA ASP A 135 11.06 10.29 2.32
C ASP A 135 9.58 10.17 2.73
N VAL A 136 8.68 10.55 1.83
CA VAL A 136 7.23 10.58 2.06
C VAL A 136 6.51 9.81 0.97
N PHE A 137 5.63 8.90 1.37
CA PHE A 137 4.73 8.16 0.47
C PHE A 137 3.28 8.48 0.80
N LEU A 138 2.51 8.81 -0.22
CA LEU A 138 1.07 8.96 -0.13
C LEU A 138 0.42 7.98 -1.11
N GLY A 139 -0.63 7.30 -0.68
CA GLY A 139 -1.33 6.34 -1.52
C GLY A 139 -2.82 6.36 -1.27
N GLN A 140 -3.59 6.20 -2.33
CA GLN A 140 -5.04 6.15 -2.23
C GLN A 140 -5.59 5.13 -3.22
N TYR A 141 -6.49 4.28 -2.76
CA TYR A 141 -7.29 3.42 -3.61
C TYR A 141 -8.48 2.86 -2.82
N GLY A 142 -9.63 2.71 -3.48
CA GLY A 142 -10.75 1.96 -2.92
C GLY A 142 -11.37 2.51 -1.63
N GLY A 143 -11.22 3.82 -1.37
CA GLY A 143 -11.70 4.45 -0.14
C GLY A 143 -10.73 4.31 1.04
N ILE A 144 -9.50 3.85 0.81
CA ILE A 144 -8.40 3.92 1.76
C ILE A 144 -7.41 4.99 1.29
N TYR A 145 -6.91 5.78 2.24
CA TYR A 145 -5.78 6.69 2.05
C TYR A 145 -4.72 6.39 3.12
N LEU A 146 -3.47 6.32 2.68
CA LEU A 146 -2.29 6.13 3.51
C LEU A 146 -1.31 7.28 3.27
N ALA A 147 -0.75 7.81 4.35
CA ALA A 147 0.42 8.68 4.31
C ALA A 147 1.49 8.12 5.25
N MET A 148 2.70 7.99 4.76
CA MET A 148 3.85 7.49 5.50
C MET A 148 5.03 8.42 5.31
N ARG A 149 5.80 8.65 6.36
CA ARG A 149 7.00 9.50 6.32
C ARG A 149 8.09 8.88 7.19
N GLN A 150 9.31 8.89 6.68
CA GLN A 150 10.49 8.49 7.41
C GLN A 150 11.59 9.55 7.27
N ASN A 151 12.13 10.01 8.40
CA ASN A 151 13.27 10.91 8.41
C ASN A 151 14.60 10.14 8.34
N LYS A 152 15.72 10.86 8.23
CA LYS A 152 17.06 10.27 8.09
C LYS A 152 17.52 9.52 9.33
N GLU A 153 16.97 9.86 10.49
CA GLU A 153 17.24 9.20 11.77
C GLU A 153 16.40 7.93 11.94
N GLY A 154 15.53 7.60 10.99
CA GLY A 154 14.68 6.42 11.01
C GLY A 154 13.34 6.59 11.73
N VAL A 155 13.04 7.78 12.25
CA VAL A 155 11.73 8.09 12.85
C VAL A 155 10.65 7.93 11.79
N PHE A 156 9.62 7.18 12.13
CA PHE A 156 8.55 6.82 11.22
C PHE A 156 7.22 7.41 11.70
N SER A 157 6.38 7.85 10.76
CA SER A 157 5.00 8.26 11.06
C SER A 157 4.05 7.77 10.00
N VAL A 158 2.83 7.42 10.42
CA VAL A 158 1.76 6.89 9.59
C VAL A 158 0.45 7.62 9.88
N LEU A 159 -0.32 7.82 8.83
CA LEU A 159 -1.73 8.21 8.88
C LEU A 159 -2.52 7.29 7.95
N LYS A 160 -3.62 6.74 8.46
CA LYS A 160 -4.63 6.02 7.67
C LYS A 160 -5.96 6.76 7.78
N GLU A 161 -6.59 6.98 6.64
CA GLU A 161 -7.93 7.53 6.55
C GLU A 161 -8.82 6.62 5.72
N GLU A 162 -10.10 6.55 6.09
CA GLU A 162 -11.11 5.79 5.39
C GLU A 162 -12.22 6.73 4.91
N LEU A 163 -12.63 6.55 3.67
CA LEU A 163 -13.72 7.31 3.08
C LEU A 163 -15.05 6.77 3.62
N THR A 164 -15.86 7.66 4.18
CA THR A 164 -17.16 7.33 4.76
C THR A 164 -18.26 8.14 4.10
N ASN A 165 -19.49 7.63 4.11
CA ASN A 165 -20.68 8.38 3.71
C ASN A 165 -21.47 8.74 4.97
N VAL A 166 -21.52 10.04 5.30
CA VAL A 166 -22.31 10.55 6.41
C VAL A 166 -23.42 11.43 5.84
N GLN A 167 -24.67 10.96 6.00
CA GLN A 167 -25.87 11.67 5.54
C GLN A 167 -25.83 12.05 4.05
N GLY A 168 -25.32 11.16 3.21
CA GLY A 168 -25.24 11.37 1.76
C GLY A 168 -24.00 12.15 1.30
N ARG A 169 -23.11 12.54 2.21
CA ARG A 169 -21.86 13.24 1.89
C ARG A 169 -20.67 12.35 2.15
N LEU A 170 -19.82 12.20 1.14
CA LEU A 170 -18.54 11.54 1.29
C LEU A 170 -17.60 12.42 2.11
N GLN A 171 -16.87 11.81 3.05
CA GLN A 171 -15.82 12.48 3.81
C GLN A 171 -14.79 11.48 4.30
N TRP A 172 -13.52 11.88 4.28
CA TRP A 172 -12.44 11.10 4.88
C TRP A 172 -12.50 11.20 6.39
N LYS A 173 -12.35 10.05 7.06
CA LYS A 173 -12.22 9.96 8.51
C LYS A 173 -10.85 9.38 8.84
N ARG A 174 -10.11 10.06 9.71
CA ARG A 174 -8.89 9.51 10.31
C ARG A 174 -9.26 8.28 11.16
N THR A 175 -8.69 7.14 10.80
CA THR A 175 -8.92 5.86 11.51
C THR A 175 -7.68 5.39 12.25
N TYR A 176 -6.49 5.81 11.82
CA TYR A 176 -5.24 5.51 12.51
C TYR A 176 -4.20 6.61 12.33
N GLN A 177 -3.42 6.88 13.37
CA GLN A 177 -2.23 7.73 13.29
C GLN A 177 -1.19 7.28 14.33
N SER A 178 0.08 7.29 13.94
CA SER A 178 1.21 7.05 14.83
C SER A 178 2.43 7.86 14.40
N GLY A 179 3.25 8.26 15.37
CA GLY A 179 4.45 9.10 15.18
C GLY A 179 4.17 10.61 15.13
N ASP A 180 5.26 11.38 15.23
CA ASP A 180 5.22 12.84 15.43
C ASP A 180 5.53 13.65 14.16
N LEU A 181 5.95 13.00 13.06
CA LEU A 181 6.22 13.70 11.81
C LEU A 181 4.90 14.13 11.15
N LYS A 182 4.82 15.40 10.77
CA LYS A 182 3.63 15.94 10.08
C LYS A 182 3.40 15.19 8.76
N LEU A 183 2.15 14.75 8.56
CA LEU A 183 1.67 14.07 7.36
C LEU A 183 0.48 14.82 6.73
N PRO A 184 0.38 14.86 5.39
CA PRO A 184 -0.79 15.39 4.71
C PRO A 184 -2.04 14.56 5.01
N SER A 185 -3.19 15.22 5.19
CA SER A 185 -4.45 14.59 5.59
C SER A 185 -5.59 15.09 4.71
N LEU A 186 -6.25 14.19 3.97
CA LEU A 186 -7.41 14.54 3.14
C LEU A 186 -8.57 15.00 4.04
N SER A 187 -8.76 14.36 5.20
CA SER A 187 -9.78 14.74 6.17
C SER A 187 -9.56 16.15 6.73
N SER A 188 -8.33 16.51 7.11
CA SER A 188 -8.03 17.85 7.65
C SER A 188 -8.17 18.96 6.60
N MET A 189 -7.89 18.65 5.33
CA MET A 189 -8.12 19.57 4.22
C MET A 189 -9.58 19.62 3.74
N SER A 190 -10.44 18.72 4.23
CA SER A 190 -11.85 18.61 3.80
C SER A 190 -12.01 18.43 2.28
N VAL A 191 -11.13 17.66 1.64
CA VAL A 191 -11.17 17.34 0.20
C VAL A 191 -11.37 15.84 -0.02
N ILE A 192 -12.06 15.44 -1.09
CA ILE A 192 -12.23 14.01 -1.46
C ILE A 192 -11.00 13.48 -2.21
N SER A 193 -10.43 14.31 -3.07
CA SER A 193 -9.22 14.04 -3.83
C SER A 193 -8.28 15.23 -3.74
N PRO A 194 -6.97 15.04 -3.93
CA PRO A 194 -6.04 16.13 -4.16
C PRO A 194 -6.50 17.04 -5.33
N PRO A 195 -6.13 18.33 -5.34
CA PRO A 195 -6.39 19.20 -6.48
C PRO A 195 -5.76 18.64 -7.77
N GLU A 196 -6.50 18.75 -8.88
CA GLU A 196 -6.07 18.35 -10.23
C GLU A 196 -5.71 16.86 -10.37
N GLU A 197 -6.08 16.02 -9.39
CA GLU A 197 -5.76 14.59 -9.38
C GLU A 197 -6.10 13.95 -10.72
N GLU A 198 -7.27 14.24 -11.27
CA GLU A 198 -7.80 13.69 -12.53
C GLU A 198 -6.91 13.95 -13.75
N THR A 199 -6.05 14.98 -13.69
CA THR A 199 -5.15 15.36 -14.80
C THR A 199 -3.79 14.67 -14.74
N TRP A 200 -3.44 14.10 -13.59
CA TRP A 200 -2.13 13.52 -13.35
C TRP A 200 -1.78 12.37 -14.29
N ARG A 201 -0.50 12.28 -14.62
CA ARG A 201 0.16 11.19 -15.33
C ARG A 201 1.35 10.71 -14.52
N VAL A 202 1.72 9.45 -14.70
CA VAL A 202 2.96 8.91 -14.10
C VAL A 202 4.14 9.76 -14.56
N GLY A 203 4.97 10.19 -13.60
CA GLY A 203 6.12 11.08 -13.82
C GLY A 203 5.83 12.56 -13.54
N ASP A 204 4.56 12.97 -13.48
CA ASP A 204 4.19 14.35 -13.18
C ASP A 204 4.59 14.76 -11.75
N LYS A 205 4.61 16.07 -11.53
CA LYS A 205 4.69 16.65 -10.19
C LYS A 205 3.28 17.02 -9.74
N ALA A 206 2.86 16.45 -8.62
CA ALA A 206 1.63 16.77 -7.92
C ALA A 206 1.93 17.73 -6.77
N VAL A 207 1.12 18.78 -6.60
CA VAL A 207 1.18 19.66 -5.43
C VAL A 207 0.05 19.31 -4.47
N PHE A 208 0.38 18.97 -3.24
CA PHE A 208 -0.58 18.56 -2.24
C PHE A 208 -0.14 19.02 -0.83
N ASP A 209 -1.03 19.67 -0.07
CA ASP A 209 -0.70 20.33 1.20
C ASP A 209 0.54 21.25 1.14
N GLY A 210 0.67 22.01 0.04
CA GLY A 210 1.82 22.91 -0.20
C GLY A 210 3.14 22.19 -0.51
N MET A 211 3.12 20.86 -0.67
CA MET A 211 4.28 20.03 -0.92
C MET A 211 4.27 19.44 -2.33
N VAL A 212 5.45 19.27 -2.92
CA VAL A 212 5.63 18.68 -4.24
C VAL A 212 5.92 17.19 -4.09
N TYR A 213 5.15 16.37 -4.81
CA TYR A 213 5.33 14.93 -4.93
C TYR A 213 5.49 14.54 -6.39
N HIS A 214 6.14 13.41 -6.64
CA HIS A 214 6.16 12.75 -7.94
C HIS A 214 5.05 11.70 -7.99
N VAL A 215 4.27 11.71 -9.07
CA VAL A 215 3.29 10.66 -9.36
C VAL A 215 4.05 9.40 -9.78
N ARG A 216 4.16 8.43 -8.87
CA ARG A 216 4.93 7.20 -9.08
C ARG A 216 4.13 6.12 -9.77
N ALA A 217 2.87 5.99 -9.40
CA ALA A 217 1.96 5.03 -9.99
C ALA A 217 0.55 5.60 -10.06
N LEU A 218 -0.17 5.20 -11.09
CA LEU A 218 -1.53 5.62 -11.34
C LEU A 218 -2.25 4.57 -12.18
N GLU A 219 -3.38 4.09 -11.69
CA GLU A 219 -4.17 3.03 -12.33
C GLU A 219 -5.66 3.31 -12.17
N THR A 220 -6.48 2.83 -13.10
CA THR A 220 -7.95 2.94 -13.00
C THR A 220 -8.62 1.60 -13.27
N ARG A 221 -9.34 1.08 -12.27
CA ARG A 221 -10.12 -0.16 -12.40
C ARG A 221 -11.26 0.05 -13.40
N GLY A 222 -11.32 -0.81 -14.41
CA GLY A 222 -12.36 -0.78 -15.45
C GLY A 222 -11.97 -0.08 -16.76
N GLN A 223 -10.82 0.60 -16.84
CA GLN A 223 -10.22 0.92 -18.14
C GLN A 223 -9.51 -0.32 -18.67
N LYS A 224 -10.18 -1.08 -19.54
CA LYS A 224 -9.43 -1.93 -20.48
C LYS A 224 -8.64 -0.97 -21.36
N ASP A 225 -7.33 -1.17 -21.46
CA ASP A 225 -6.52 -0.53 -22.49
C ASP A 225 -7.22 -0.76 -23.83
N VAL A 226 -7.83 0.29 -24.37
CA VAL A 226 -8.23 0.30 -25.78
C VAL A 226 -6.92 0.38 -26.53
N VAL A 227 -6.30 -0.79 -26.76
CA VAL A 227 -5.26 -0.94 -27.76
C VAL A 227 -5.91 -0.48 -29.06
N LYS A 228 -5.61 0.76 -29.46
CA LYS A 228 -5.92 1.25 -30.79
C LYS A 228 -5.08 0.43 -31.78
N ILE A 229 -5.59 -0.73 -32.18
CA ILE A 229 -5.11 -1.41 -33.36
C ILE A 229 -5.38 -0.45 -34.51
N ARG A 230 -4.31 0.20 -34.99
CA ARG A 230 -4.37 0.92 -36.26
C ARG A 230 -4.79 -0.11 -37.32
N PRO A 231 -5.84 0.12 -38.12
CA PRO A 231 -6.09 -0.73 -39.26
C PRO A 231 -4.91 -0.54 -40.21
N SER A 232 -4.15 -1.61 -40.42
CA SER A 232 -3.20 -1.71 -41.52
C SER A 232 -3.99 -1.49 -42.81
N ARG A 233 -3.74 -0.36 -43.48
CA ARG A 233 -4.18 -0.16 -44.86
C ARG A 233 -3.40 -1.13 -45.75
N LEU A 234 -4.12 -2.06 -46.35
CA LEU A 234 -3.78 -2.68 -47.64
C LEU A 234 -4.90 -2.30 -48.60
#